data_AF-A0AA97M650-F1
#
_entry.id   AF-A0AA97M650-F1
#
_cell.length_a   1.000
_cell.length_b   1.000
_cell.length_c   1.000
_cell.angle_alpha   90.00
_cell.angle_beta   90.00
_cell.angle_gamma   90.00
#
_symmetry.space_group_name_H-M   'P 1'
#
loop_
_entity.id
_entity.type
_entity.pdbx_description
1 polymer ?
#
loop_
_entity_poly.entity_id
_entity_poly.type
_entity_poly.pdbx_seq_one_letter_code
_entity_poly.pdbx_strand_id
1 'polypeptide(L)'
;MGKRLPAGADLFDPGHRPDPARATTPAAFVAAMRHYRVWAGEPSYRRMEYNCGGVCSASRFHAALSSDRLPRLTVLSAFVVACGGDEAEYQRWAAAWRRIRTNPRNNVPS
;
A
#
# COMPACT_ATOMS: atom_id res chain seq x y z
N MET A 1 10.33 -16.41 -35.55
CA MET A 1 11.56 -15.66 -35.22
C MET A 1 11.59 -15.38 -33.72
N GLY A 2 12.38 -16.17 -32.98
CA GLY A 2 12.58 -15.96 -31.55
C GLY A 2 13.46 -14.75 -31.26
N LYS A 3 13.31 -14.20 -30.06
CA LYS A 3 14.40 -13.49 -29.40
C LYS A 3 14.46 -13.99 -27.96
N ARG A 4 15.62 -14.55 -27.62
CA ARG A 4 15.99 -15.11 -26.33
C ARG A 4 17.03 -14.19 -25.70
N LEU A 5 16.67 -13.60 -24.55
CA LEU A 5 17.46 -13.10 -23.38
C LEU A 5 18.59 -12.06 -23.57
N PRO A 6 18.93 -11.26 -22.53
CA PRO A 6 19.80 -11.69 -21.41
C PRO A 6 19.09 -11.52 -20.03
N ALA A 7 19.25 -12.36 -19.02
CA ALA A 7 20.45 -12.72 -18.25
C ALA A 7 21.13 -11.52 -17.57
N GLY A 8 20.58 -11.10 -16.42
CA GLY A 8 21.30 -10.38 -15.36
C GLY A 8 21.53 -8.88 -15.58
N ALA A 9 20.51 -8.05 -15.35
CA ALA A 9 20.66 -6.66 -14.91
C ALA A 9 19.26 -6.04 -14.72
N ASP A 10 18.67 -6.15 -13.51
CA ASP A 10 17.88 -5.07 -12.91
C ASP A 10 17.47 -5.46 -11.48
N LEU A 11 18.23 -5.04 -10.47
CA LEU A 11 17.85 -5.23 -9.07
C LEU A 11 17.07 -4.03 -8.51
N PHE A 12 16.60 -3.13 -9.38
CA PHE A 12 15.73 -2.02 -8.99
C PHE A 12 14.78 -1.62 -10.12
N ASP A 13 13.81 -2.47 -10.46
CA ASP A 13 12.81 -2.20 -11.49
C ASP A 13 11.87 -1.07 -11.03
N PRO A 14 11.94 0.15 -11.60
CA PRO A 14 11.10 1.29 -11.21
C PRO A 14 9.65 1.13 -11.70
N GLY A 15 9.33 0.08 -12.44
CA GLY A 15 7.98 -0.30 -12.87
C GLY A 15 7.30 -1.33 -11.96
N HIS A 16 8.00 -1.86 -10.96
CA HIS A 16 7.49 -2.96 -10.16
C HIS A 16 6.52 -2.45 -9.11
N ARG A 17 5.28 -2.93 -9.21
CA ARG A 17 4.24 -2.69 -8.22
C ARG A 17 4.77 -3.03 -6.83
N PRO A 18 4.67 -2.12 -5.84
CA PRO A 18 5.23 -2.38 -4.52
C PRO A 18 4.52 -3.55 -3.84
N ASP A 19 5.32 -4.43 -3.26
CA ASP A 19 4.84 -5.61 -2.54
C ASP A 19 4.69 -5.31 -1.04
N PRO A 20 3.45 -5.29 -0.50
CA PRO A 20 3.23 -5.05 0.93
C PRO A 20 3.81 -6.16 1.81
N ALA A 21 4.06 -7.36 1.27
CA ALA A 21 4.61 -8.47 2.03
C ALA A 21 6.05 -8.20 2.54
N ARG A 22 6.77 -7.25 1.93
CA ARG A 22 8.12 -6.84 2.36
C ARG A 22 8.12 -5.98 3.63
N ALA A 23 7.01 -5.36 3.99
CA ALA A 23 6.93 -4.48 5.17
C ALA A 23 6.87 -5.28 6.48
N THR A 24 7.80 -5.05 7.42
CA THR A 24 7.82 -5.75 8.72
C THR A 24 7.36 -4.88 9.89
N THR A 25 7.26 -3.57 9.69
CA THR A 25 6.85 -2.58 10.70
C THR A 25 5.69 -1.73 10.19
N PRO A 26 4.92 -1.09 11.10
CA PRO A 26 3.88 -0.13 10.71
C PRO A 26 4.40 1.01 9.80
N ALA A 27 5.55 1.59 10.13
CA ALA A 27 6.17 2.65 9.33
C ALA A 27 6.52 2.16 7.91
N ALA A 28 7.15 0.98 7.79
CA ALA A 28 7.48 0.39 6.50
C ALA A 28 6.22 0.07 5.67
N PHE A 29 5.12 -0.29 6.32
CA PHE A 29 3.84 -0.54 5.65
C PHE A 29 3.24 0.76 5.10
N VAL A 30 3.24 1.85 5.86
CA VAL A 30 2.76 3.15 5.36
C VAL A 30 3.68 3.68 4.24
N ALA A 31 4.99 3.49 4.36
CA ALA A 31 5.93 3.81 3.27
C ALA A 31 5.60 3.02 1.99
N ALA A 32 5.30 1.73 2.11
CA ALA A 32 4.84 0.91 0.98
C ALA A 32 3.52 1.46 0.39
N MET A 33 2.57 1.91 1.21
CA MET A 33 1.33 2.55 0.71
C MET A 33 1.64 3.83 -0.07
N ARG A 34 2.57 4.67 0.40
CA ARG A 34 3.00 5.87 -0.34
C ARG A 34 3.57 5.48 -1.71
N HIS A 35 4.44 4.47 -1.76
CA HIS A 35 4.98 3.96 -3.02
C HIS A 35 3.88 3.39 -3.94
N TYR A 36 2.90 2.68 -3.39
CA TYR A 36 1.79 2.13 -4.18
C TYR A 36 0.95 3.24 -4.81
N ARG A 37 0.72 4.32 -4.06
CA ARG A 37 0.04 5.51 -4.57
C ARG A 37 0.81 6.16 -5.72
N VAL A 38 2.13 6.29 -5.60
CA VAL A 38 2.99 6.82 -6.67
C VAL A 38 2.92 5.92 -7.91
N TRP A 39 3.07 4.59 -7.72
CA TRP A 39 2.96 3.61 -8.79
C TRP A 39 1.59 3.65 -9.50
N ALA A 40 0.51 3.91 -8.75
CA ALA A 40 -0.84 4.09 -9.28
C ALA A 40 -1.09 5.45 -9.96
N GLY A 41 -0.05 6.23 -10.25
CA GLY A 41 -0.14 7.54 -10.92
C GLY A 41 -0.38 8.72 -9.97
N GLU A 42 -0.06 8.56 -8.69
CA GLU A 42 -0.14 9.59 -7.64
C GLU A 42 -1.49 10.34 -7.57
N PRO A 43 -2.64 9.62 -7.46
CA PRO A 43 -3.93 10.29 -7.35
C PRO A 43 -3.95 11.23 -6.14
N SER A 44 -4.48 12.45 -6.31
CA SER A 44 -4.64 13.39 -5.19
C SER A 44 -5.59 12.83 -4.13
N TYR A 45 -5.50 13.28 -2.87
CA TYR A 45 -6.37 12.78 -1.81
C TYR A 45 -7.87 12.99 -2.09
N ARG A 46 -8.23 14.10 -2.75
CA ARG A 46 -9.61 14.35 -3.21
C ARG A 46 -10.02 13.36 -4.30
N ARG A 47 -9.12 13.01 -5.21
CA ARG A 47 -9.38 11.99 -6.23
C ARG A 47 -9.55 10.61 -5.60
N MET A 48 -8.75 10.30 -4.59
CA MET A 48 -8.87 9.04 -3.84
C MET A 48 -10.21 8.93 -3.11
N GLU A 49 -10.65 10.00 -2.45
CA GLU A 49 -11.98 10.08 -1.82
C GLU A 49 -13.10 9.82 -2.84
N TYR A 50 -13.05 10.47 -3.99
CA TYR A 50 -13.98 10.23 -5.09
C TYR A 50 -13.94 8.77 -5.59
N ASN A 51 -12.75 8.23 -5.85
CA ASN A 51 -12.57 6.88 -6.39
C ASN A 51 -13.09 5.78 -5.44
N CYS A 52 -12.99 5.98 -4.12
CA CYS A 52 -13.53 5.05 -3.13
C CYS A 52 -14.99 5.32 -2.75
N GLY A 53 -15.70 6.20 -3.47
CA GLY A 53 -17.11 6.51 -3.21
C GLY A 53 -17.37 7.21 -1.87
N GLY A 54 -16.40 7.95 -1.34
CA GLY A 54 -16.54 8.69 -0.08
C GLY A 54 -16.42 7.83 1.19
N VAL A 55 -16.06 6.54 1.07
CA VAL A 55 -15.83 5.66 2.24
C VAL A 55 -14.73 6.20 3.15
N CYS A 56 -13.74 6.88 2.57
CA CYS A 56 -12.66 7.53 3.31
C CYS A 56 -12.41 8.93 2.75
N SER A 57 -12.43 9.94 3.61
CA SER A 57 -12.25 11.34 3.20
C SER A 57 -10.79 11.67 2.86
N ALA A 58 -10.58 12.71 2.05
CA ALA A 58 -9.26 13.18 1.67
C ALA A 58 -8.37 13.49 2.89
N SER A 59 -8.92 14.15 3.91
CA SER A 59 -8.21 14.46 5.15
C SER A 59 -7.79 13.20 5.92
N ARG A 60 -8.60 12.14 5.86
CA ARG A 60 -8.31 10.86 6.53
C ARG A 60 -7.25 10.06 5.77
N PHE A 61 -7.25 10.11 4.44
CA PHE A 61 -6.14 9.59 3.63
C PHE A 61 -4.84 10.31 3.93
N HIS A 62 -4.87 11.65 3.96
CA HIS A 62 -3.71 12.45 4.31
C HIS A 62 -3.18 12.08 5.71
N ALA A 63 -4.05 12.03 6.73
CA ALA A 63 -3.64 11.67 8.08
C ALA A 63 -3.04 10.25 8.18
N ALA A 64 -3.64 9.27 7.48
CA ALA A 64 -3.14 7.90 7.46
C ALA A 64 -1.78 7.81 6.77
N LEU A 65 -1.63 8.46 5.61
CA LEU A 65 -0.41 8.43 4.82
C LEU A 65 0.70 9.32 5.39
N SER A 66 0.40 10.31 6.23
CA SER A 66 1.40 11.13 6.91
C SER A 66 1.85 10.55 8.27
N SER A 67 1.26 9.44 8.71
CA SER A 67 1.61 8.75 9.96
C SER A 67 2.60 7.61 9.74
N ASP A 68 3.21 7.12 10.81
CA ASP A 68 3.96 5.85 10.84
C ASP A 68 3.19 4.73 11.57
N ARG A 69 1.90 4.95 11.85
CA ARG A 69 1.01 3.98 12.50
C ARG A 69 0.28 3.13 11.48
N LEU A 70 0.00 1.89 11.87
CA LEU A 70 -0.73 0.95 11.04
C LEU A 70 -2.18 1.45 10.85
N PRO A 71 -2.66 1.67 9.62
CA PRO A 71 -4.01 2.17 9.39
C PRO A 71 -5.07 1.14 9.79
N ARG A 72 -6.32 1.57 9.99
CA ARG A 72 -7.44 0.61 10.15
C ARG A 72 -7.71 -0.12 8.82
N LEU A 73 -8.19 -1.36 8.87
CA LEU A 73 -8.51 -2.14 7.66
C LEU A 73 -9.50 -1.43 6.71
N THR A 74 -10.47 -0.68 7.23
CA THR A 74 -11.39 0.13 6.41
C THR A 74 -10.67 1.19 5.59
N VAL A 75 -9.66 1.85 6.17
CA VAL A 75 -8.84 2.84 5.45
C VAL A 75 -7.96 2.14 4.42
N LEU A 76 -7.43 0.96 4.74
CA LEU A 76 -6.64 0.15 3.81
C LEU A 76 -7.46 -0.31 2.60
N SER A 77 -8.66 -0.82 2.84
CA SER A 77 -9.59 -1.23 1.77
C SER A 77 -9.94 -0.04 0.86
N ALA A 78 -10.35 1.09 1.44
CA ALA A 78 -10.64 2.30 0.68
C ALA A 78 -9.43 2.82 -0.10
N PHE A 79 -8.22 2.71 0.47
CA PHE A 79 -6.97 3.08 -0.18
C PHE A 79 -6.68 2.23 -1.43
N VAL A 80 -6.83 0.91 -1.33
CA VAL A 80 -6.61 -0.01 -2.46
C VAL A 80 -7.57 0.30 -3.60
N VAL A 81 -8.87 0.45 -3.30
CA VAL A 81 -9.89 0.84 -4.29
C VAL A 81 -9.58 2.21 -4.89
N ALA A 82 -9.22 3.19 -4.05
CA ALA A 82 -8.90 4.55 -4.49
C ALA A 82 -7.72 4.60 -5.47
N CYS A 83 -6.79 3.66 -5.36
CA CYS A 83 -5.63 3.50 -6.23
C CYS A 83 -5.86 2.49 -7.37
N GLY A 84 -7.11 2.07 -7.62
CA GLY A 84 -7.47 1.16 -8.71
C GLY A 84 -7.10 -0.32 -8.49
N GLY A 85 -6.75 -0.70 -7.27
CA GLY A 85 -6.54 -2.10 -6.91
C GLY A 85 -7.85 -2.87 -6.78
N ASP A 86 -7.76 -4.18 -7.02
CA ASP A 86 -8.87 -5.13 -6.93
C ASP A 86 -8.89 -5.88 -5.58
N GLU A 87 -9.80 -6.85 -5.46
CA GLU A 87 -9.89 -7.69 -4.26
C GLU A 87 -8.60 -8.49 -4.02
N ALA A 88 -7.94 -8.98 -5.06
CA ALA A 88 -6.69 -9.73 -4.92
C ALA A 88 -5.57 -8.84 -4.37
N GLU A 89 -5.51 -7.58 -4.80
CA GLU A 89 -4.63 -6.57 -4.21
C GLU A 89 -4.99 -6.35 -2.75
N TYR A 90 -6.25 -6.10 -2.43
CA TYR A 90 -6.68 -5.92 -1.05
C TYR A 90 -6.25 -7.09 -0.15
N GLN A 91 -6.38 -8.33 -0.62
CA GLN A 91 -5.96 -9.52 0.13
C GLN A 91 -4.44 -9.54 0.39
N ARG A 92 -3.61 -9.14 -0.57
CA ARG A 92 -2.14 -8.98 -0.36
C ARG A 92 -1.86 -7.99 0.78
N TRP A 93 -2.48 -6.81 0.71
CA TRP A 93 -2.31 -5.77 1.71
C TRP A 93 -2.83 -6.20 3.09
N ALA A 94 -4.00 -6.82 3.14
CA ALA A 94 -4.61 -7.31 4.38
C ALA A 94 -3.81 -8.45 5.02
N ALA A 95 -3.13 -9.30 4.23
CA ALA A 95 -2.24 -10.34 4.74
C ALA A 95 -1.00 -9.74 5.42
N ALA A 96 -0.32 -8.81 4.75
CA ALA A 96 0.82 -8.09 5.32
C ALA A 96 0.43 -7.30 6.59
N TRP A 97 -0.71 -6.61 6.54
CA TRP A 97 -1.26 -5.88 7.67
C TRP A 97 -1.49 -6.78 8.89
N ARG A 98 -2.10 -7.96 8.70
CA ARG A 98 -2.34 -8.94 9.77
C ARG A 98 -1.02 -9.40 10.39
N ARG A 99 -0.03 -9.75 9.57
CA ARG A 99 1.30 -10.17 10.03
C ARG A 99 1.98 -9.11 10.89
N ILE A 100 1.90 -7.84 10.50
CA ILE A 100 2.49 -6.72 11.26
C ILE A 100 1.76 -6.53 12.59
N ARG A 101 0.42 -6.60 12.59
CA ARG A 101 -0.39 -6.44 13.81
C ARG A 101 -0.16 -7.57 14.81
N THR A 102 0.01 -8.80 14.35
CA THR A 102 0.26 -9.96 15.22
C THR A 102 1.72 -10.09 15.64
N ASN A 103 2.62 -9.24 15.13
CA ASN A 103 4.02 -9.26 15.54
C ASN A 103 4.17 -8.65 16.95
N PRO A 104 4.55 -9.43 17.98
CA PRO A 104 4.64 -8.94 19.35
C PRO A 104 5.66 -7.80 19.52
N ARG A 105 6.68 -7.73 18.64
CA ARG A 105 7.71 -6.67 18.67
C ARG A 105 7.21 -5.30 18.19
N ASN A 106 6.05 -5.27 17.51
CA ASN A 106 5.43 -4.03 17.02
C ASN A 106 4.28 -3.56 17.93
N ASN A 107 3.90 -4.36 18.93
CA ASN A 107 2.83 -4.03 19.87
C ASN A 107 3.43 -3.34 21.10
N VAL A 108 3.68 -2.03 21.00
CA VAL A 108 3.90 -1.21 22.21
C VAL A 108 2.52 -0.90 22.77
N PRO A 109 2.11 -1.43 23.93
CA PRO A 109 0.88 -0.99 24.58
C PRO A 109 1.02 0.51 24.89
N SER A 110 0.05 1.30 24.41
CA SER A 110 -0.14 2.68 24.88
C SER A 110 -0.65 2.69 26.31
#